data_AF-G9KGT2-F1
#
_entry.id   AF-G9KGT2-F1
#
_cell.length_a   1.000
_cell.length_b   1.000
_cell.length_c   1.000
_cell.angle_alpha   90.00
_cell.angle_beta   90.00
_cell.angle_gamma   90.00
#
_symmetry.space_group_name_H-M   'P 1'
#
loop_
_entity.id
_entity.type
_entity.pdbx_description
1 polymer ?
#
loop_
_entity_poly.entity_id
_entity_poly.type
_entity_poly.pdbx_seq_one_letter_code
_entity_poly.pdbx_strand_id
1 'polypeptide(L)'
;ARFEAATSPSPRRVAYRWDFGDGALVEDTEEPWAEHSYLRPGDYRVEVNASNLVSFFVAQATVTVHVLACREPEVEVALPPQVLMRRSQRNYLEAHVNLRDCVTYQTEYRWQVYRAPSCQRPARMAPVALPSVDVSR
;
A
#
# COMPACT_ATOMS: atom_id res chain seq x y z
N ALA A 1 1.68 -10.36 2.85
CA ALA A 1 0.94 -9.59 1.83
C ALA A 1 -0.47 -10.13 1.74
N ARG A 2 -1.45 -9.26 1.47
CA ARG A 2 -2.87 -9.65 1.32
C ARG A 2 -3.23 -9.72 -0.16
N PHE A 3 -3.75 -10.86 -0.58
CA PHE A 3 -4.19 -11.14 -1.94
C PHE A 3 -5.72 -11.13 -1.99
N GLU A 4 -6.30 -10.56 -3.04
CA GLU A 4 -7.75 -10.47 -3.20
C GLU A 4 -8.18 -10.89 -4.60
N ALA A 5 -9.27 -11.65 -4.68
CA ALA A 5 -9.92 -12.07 -5.91
C ALA A 5 -11.23 -11.31 -6.08
N ALA A 6 -11.43 -10.70 -7.25
CA ALA A 6 -12.68 -10.05 -7.58
C ALA A 6 -13.54 -10.96 -8.47
N THR A 7 -14.70 -11.38 -7.96
CA THR A 7 -15.67 -12.21 -8.70
C THR A 7 -16.97 -11.46 -8.93
N SER A 8 -17.47 -11.50 -10.16
CA SER A 8 -18.74 -10.89 -10.58
C SER A 8 -19.75 -11.97 -10.99
N PRO A 9 -21.04 -11.87 -10.64
CA PRO A 9 -21.71 -10.74 -9.99
C PRO A 9 -21.56 -10.69 -8.46
N SER A 10 -21.15 -11.79 -7.81
CA SER A 10 -20.94 -11.81 -6.36
C SER A 10 -19.93 -12.88 -5.93
N PRO A 11 -19.20 -12.68 -4.82
CA PRO A 11 -18.30 -13.69 -4.24
C PRO A 11 -19.00 -14.73 -3.37
N ARG A 12 -20.34 -14.73 -3.29
CA ARG A 12 -21.07 -15.65 -2.40
C ARG A 12 -21.07 -17.07 -2.96
N ARG A 13 -20.83 -18.05 -2.08
CA ARG A 13 -20.79 -19.49 -2.43
C ARG A 13 -19.74 -19.80 -3.52
N VAL A 14 -18.60 -19.12 -3.42
CA VAL A 14 -17.43 -19.36 -4.25
C VAL A 14 -16.31 -19.75 -3.29
N ALA A 15 -15.68 -20.89 -3.56
CA ALA A 15 -14.48 -21.33 -2.85
C ALA A 15 -13.25 -20.94 -3.67
N TYR A 16 -12.21 -20.48 -2.98
CA TYR A 16 -10.97 -20.00 -3.58
C TYR A 16 -9.82 -20.90 -3.18
N ARG A 17 -9.07 -21.39 -4.17
CA ARG A 17 -7.88 -22.21 -3.97
C ARG A 17 -6.65 -21.44 -4.46
N TRP A 18 -5.74 -21.13 -3.54
CA TRP A 18 -4.60 -20.25 -3.76
C TRP A 18 -3.29 -21.03 -3.83
N ASP A 19 -2.57 -20.88 -4.93
CA ASP A 19 -1.18 -21.31 -5.07
C ASP A 19 -0.31 -20.07 -5.25
N PHE A 20 0.62 -19.82 -4.32
CA PHE A 20 1.49 -18.66 -4.36
C PHE A 20 2.76 -18.88 -5.19
N GLY A 21 2.99 -20.09 -5.71
CA GLY A 21 4.09 -20.38 -6.63
C GLY A 21 5.47 -20.47 -5.99
N ASP A 22 5.58 -20.43 -4.65
CA ASP A 22 6.84 -20.53 -3.90
C ASP A 22 7.11 -21.92 -3.29
N GLY A 23 6.21 -22.88 -3.57
CA GLY A 23 6.24 -24.24 -3.04
C GLY A 23 5.60 -24.39 -1.65
N ALA A 24 4.97 -23.34 -1.11
CA ALA A 24 4.10 -23.46 0.05
C ALA A 24 2.88 -24.35 -0.26
N LEU A 25 2.20 -24.79 0.80
CA LEU A 25 0.96 -25.54 0.64
C LEU A 25 -0.11 -24.63 0.04
N VAL A 26 -0.90 -25.21 -0.86
CA VAL A 26 -2.07 -24.54 -1.44
C VAL A 26 -3.10 -24.30 -0.34
N GLU A 27 -3.66 -23.09 -0.32
CA GLU A 27 -4.64 -22.67 0.69
C GLU A 27 -6.05 -22.62 0.09
N ASP A 28 -7.04 -23.17 0.80
CA ASP A 28 -8.45 -23.12 0.42
C ASP A 28 -9.19 -22.13 1.35
N THR A 29 -9.89 -21.13 0.79
CA THR A 29 -10.65 -20.11 1.54
C THR A 29 -12.07 -19.95 0.99
N GLU A 30 -13.02 -19.58 1.86
CA GLU A 30 -14.39 -19.19 1.45
C GLU A 30 -14.49 -17.67 1.22
N GLU A 31 -13.60 -16.90 1.83
CA GLU A 31 -13.42 -15.48 1.56
C GLU A 31 -12.59 -15.25 0.29
N PRO A 32 -12.86 -14.17 -0.46
CA PRO A 32 -12.14 -13.82 -1.68
C PRO A 32 -10.75 -13.21 -1.41
N TRP A 33 -10.11 -13.58 -0.31
CA TRP A 33 -8.78 -13.08 0.05
C TRP A 33 -7.99 -14.10 0.87
N ALA A 34 -6.66 -14.00 0.80
CA ALA A 34 -5.72 -14.79 1.58
C ALA A 34 -4.49 -13.95 1.96
N GLU A 35 -3.80 -14.34 3.03
CA GLU A 35 -2.56 -13.71 3.48
C GLU A 35 -1.38 -14.66 3.28
N HIS A 36 -0.34 -14.19 2.57
CA HIS A 36 0.86 -14.98 2.32
C HIS A 36 2.14 -14.19 2.51
N SER A 37 3.21 -14.87 2.92
CA SER A 37 4.52 -14.25 3.16
C SER A 37 5.63 -15.02 2.44
N TYR A 38 6.26 -14.38 1.47
CA TYR A 38 7.42 -14.92 0.77
C TYR A 38 8.69 -14.78 1.61
N LEU A 39 9.44 -15.86 1.75
CA LEU A 39 10.68 -15.89 2.54
C LEU A 39 11.94 -15.57 1.71
N ARG A 40 11.86 -15.65 0.38
CA ARG A 40 12.99 -15.47 -0.53
C ARG A 40 12.63 -14.47 -1.62
N PRO A 41 13.62 -13.71 -2.12
CA PRO A 41 13.41 -12.91 -3.33
C PRO A 41 13.22 -13.81 -4.54
N GLY A 42 12.41 -13.37 -5.49
CA GLY A 42 12.10 -14.09 -6.71
C GLY A 42 10.82 -13.60 -7.39
N ASP A 43 10.60 -14.09 -8.61
CA ASP A 43 9.34 -13.92 -9.33
C ASP A 43 8.45 -15.13 -9.07
N TYR A 44 7.28 -14.89 -8.51
CA TYR A 44 6.31 -15.91 -8.15
C TYR A 44 5.05 -15.77 -8.99
N ARG A 45 4.61 -16.87 -9.60
CA ARG A 45 3.34 -16.90 -10.33
C ARG A 45 2.24 -17.35 -9.37
N VAL A 46 1.49 -16.39 -8.86
CA VAL A 46 0.32 -16.64 -8.03
C VAL A 46 -0.83 -17.09 -8.92
N GLU A 47 -1.50 -18.16 -8.52
CA GLU A 47 -2.69 -18.70 -9.15
C GLU A 47 -3.82 -18.76 -8.12
N VAL A 48 -5.01 -18.31 -8.51
CA VAL A 48 -6.23 -18.50 -7.72
C VAL A 48 -7.29 -19.17 -8.59
N ASN A 49 -7.78 -20.30 -8.10
CA ASN A 49 -8.92 -20.98 -8.69
C ASN A 49 -10.17 -20.65 -7.88
N ALA A 50 -11.08 -19.87 -8.47
CA ALA A 50 -12.39 -19.55 -7.91
C ALA A 50 -13.43 -20.53 -8.47
N SER A 51 -14.06 -21.31 -7.60
CA SER A 51 -14.97 -22.39 -7.98
C SER A 51 -16.30 -22.32 -7.25
N ASN A 52 -17.38 -22.74 -7.91
CA ASN A 52 -18.71 -22.89 -7.33
C ASN A 52 -19.32 -24.23 -7.75
N LEU A 53 -20.60 -24.45 -7.45
CA LEU A 53 -21.31 -25.69 -7.78
C LEU A 53 -21.51 -25.94 -9.29
N VAL A 54 -21.19 -24.98 -10.15
CA VAL A 54 -21.45 -25.01 -11.59
C VAL A 54 -20.14 -25.04 -12.38
N SER A 55 -19.21 -24.15 -12.06
CA SER A 55 -17.96 -23.99 -12.82
C SER A 55 -16.83 -23.48 -11.94
N PHE A 56 -15.65 -23.37 -12.55
CA PHE A 56 -14.48 -22.75 -11.95
C PHE A 56 -13.80 -21.82 -12.96
N PHE A 57 -13.00 -20.89 -12.45
CA PHE A 57 -12.15 -20.01 -13.25
C PHE A 57 -10.81 -19.82 -12.53
N VAL A 58 -9.73 -19.81 -13.31
CA VAL A 58 -8.37 -19.65 -12.80
C VAL A 58 -7.81 -18.31 -13.26
N ALA A 59 -7.40 -17.49 -12.30
CA ALA A 59 -6.69 -16.23 -12.55
C ALA A 59 -5.24 -16.36 -12.08
N GLN A 60 -4.33 -15.67 -12.76
CA GLN A 60 -2.91 -15.66 -12.43
C GLN A 60 -2.37 -14.24 -12.36
N ALA A 61 -1.40 -14.01 -11.49
CA ALA A 61 -0.65 -12.76 -11.38
C ALA A 61 0.82 -13.04 -11.06
N THR A 62 1.72 -12.22 -11.59
CA THR A 62 3.14 -12.28 -11.23
C THR A 62 3.43 -11.35 -10.07
N VAL A 63 4.04 -11.88 -9.02
CA VAL A 63 4.51 -11.14 -7.85
C VAL A 63 6.02 -11.19 -7.82
N THR A 64 6.66 -10.03 -7.88
CA THR A 64 8.11 -9.93 -7.75
C THR A 64 8.48 -9.52 -6.33
N VAL A 65 9.27 -10.36 -5.67
CA VAL A 65 9.78 -10.13 -4.31
C VAL A 65 11.26 -9.79 -4.39
N HIS A 66 11.63 -8.65 -3.81
CA HIS A 66 13.01 -8.19 -3.76
C HIS A 66 13.50 -8.00 -2.33
N VAL A 67 14.79 -8.25 -2.12
CA VAL A 67 15.47 -7.77 -0.92
C VAL A 67 15.66 -6.27 -1.09
N LEU A 68 15.19 -5.49 -0.12
CA LEU A 68 15.47 -4.07 -0.09
C LEU A 68 16.98 -3.86 0.01
N ALA A 69 17.54 -3.12 -0.96
CA ALA A 69 18.94 -2.74 -0.98
C ALA A 69 19.28 -1.77 0.17
N CYS A 70 18.26 -1.09 0.69
CA CYS A 70 18.39 -0.07 1.72
C CYS A 70 17.37 -0.28 2.84
N ARG A 71 17.68 0.28 4.01
CA ARG A 71 16.71 0.36 5.11
C ARG A 71 15.67 1.42 4.80
N GLU A 72 14.51 1.28 5.43
CA GLU A 72 13.45 2.28 5.35
C GLU A 72 13.96 3.67 5.82
N PRO A 73 13.66 4.75 5.07
CA PRO A 73 14.10 6.09 5.44
C PRO A 73 13.33 6.61 6.65
N GLU A 74 13.97 7.48 7.44
CA GLU A 74 13.28 8.21 8.51
C GLU A 74 12.76 9.54 7.95
N VAL A 75 11.49 9.85 8.19
CA VAL A 75 10.83 11.05 7.68
C VAL A 75 10.22 11.83 8.82
N GLU A 76 10.58 13.10 8.92
CA GLU A 76 10.03 14.03 9.89
C GLU A 76 9.63 15.33 9.21
N VAL A 77 8.56 15.99 9.71
CA VAL A 77 8.24 17.33 9.23
C VAL A 77 9.21 18.31 9.86
N ALA A 78 9.97 19.02 9.05
CA ALA A 78 10.97 19.98 9.47
C ALA A 78 10.29 21.28 9.94
N LEU A 79 9.78 21.25 11.17
CA LEU A 79 9.05 22.35 11.79
C LEU A 79 9.71 22.81 13.09
N PRO A 80 9.68 24.11 13.41
CA PRO A 80 10.16 24.61 14.70
C PRO A 80 9.27 24.11 15.85
N PRO A 81 9.75 24.15 17.11
CA PRO A 81 8.99 23.70 18.29
C PRO A 81 7.64 24.40 18.48
N GLN A 82 7.50 25.62 17.96
CA GLN A 82 6.25 26.36 17.92
C GLN A 82 5.95 26.75 16.48
N VAL A 83 4.89 26.17 15.92
CA VAL A 83 4.49 26.39 14.54
C VAL A 83 3.30 27.34 14.52
N LEU A 84 3.49 28.52 13.93
CA LEU A 84 2.40 29.45 13.65
C LEU A 84 2.08 29.42 12.16
N MET A 85 1.02 28.69 11.79
CA MET A 85 0.49 28.69 10.42
C MET A 85 -0.53 29.82 10.29
N ARG A 86 -0.16 30.90 9.61
CA ARG A 86 -1.04 32.06 9.45
C ARG A 86 -2.04 31.84 8.31
N ARG A 87 -3.31 32.10 8.59
CA ARG A 87 -4.37 32.07 7.57
C ARG A 87 -4.10 33.16 6.52
N SER A 88 -4.35 32.84 5.25
CA SER A 88 -4.19 33.75 4.11
C SER A 88 -2.78 34.30 3.94
N GLN A 89 -1.78 33.62 4.51
CA GLN A 89 -0.37 33.89 4.25
C GLN A 89 0.28 32.67 3.62
N ARG A 90 1.38 32.90 2.90
CA ARG A 90 2.21 31.81 2.39
C ARG A 90 2.89 31.14 3.58
N ASN A 91 2.63 29.84 3.73
CA ASN A 91 3.27 29.01 4.73
C ASN A 91 4.20 28.01 4.02
N TYR A 92 5.34 27.70 4.63
CA TYR A 92 6.31 26.75 4.11
C TYR A 92 6.34 25.50 4.99
N LEU A 93 6.28 24.34 4.34
CA LEU A 93 6.34 23.02 4.95
C LEU A 93 7.44 22.25 4.24
N GLU A 94 8.32 21.62 5.01
CA GLU A 94 9.40 20.80 4.51
C GLU A 94 9.43 19.48 5.28
N ALA A 95 9.85 18.41 4.61
CA ALA A 95 10.10 17.13 5.23
C ALA A 95 11.61 16.90 5.25
N HIS A 96 12.15 16.61 6.42
CA HIS A 96 13.50 16.09 6.54
C HIS A 96 13.45 14.58 6.30
N VAL A 97 14.11 14.13 5.24
CA VAL A 97 14.16 12.71 4.85
C VAL A 97 15.59 12.21 5.02
N ASN A 98 15.79 11.32 5.98
CA ASN A 98 17.07 10.65 6.20
C ASN A 98 17.07 9.31 5.43
N LEU A 99 17.79 9.28 4.31
CA LEU A 99 17.95 8.09 3.47
C LEU A 99 18.98 7.09 4.02
N ARG A 100 19.62 7.38 5.16
CA ARG A 100 20.68 6.55 5.75
C ARG A 100 21.77 6.18 4.73
N ASP A 101 22.22 7.19 3.98
CA ASP A 101 23.21 7.09 2.90
C ASP A 101 22.81 6.20 1.70
N CYS A 102 21.53 5.82 1.58
CA CYS A 102 21.04 5.10 0.42
C CYS A 102 20.92 6.01 -0.81
N VAL A 103 21.54 5.58 -1.92
CA VAL A 103 21.46 6.26 -3.24
C VAL A 103 20.84 5.37 -4.33
N THR A 104 20.46 4.14 -3.99
CA THR A 104 19.96 3.13 -4.95
C THR A 104 18.55 3.45 -5.47
N TYR A 105 17.73 4.09 -4.64
CA TYR A 105 16.33 4.38 -4.94
C TYR A 105 16.14 5.88 -5.19
N GLN A 106 15.25 6.22 -6.12
CA GLN A 106 14.81 7.60 -6.31
C GLN A 106 13.79 7.96 -5.22
N THR A 107 13.94 9.14 -4.63
CA THR A 107 12.99 9.68 -3.66
C THR A 107 11.89 10.43 -4.41
N GLU A 108 10.63 10.05 -4.18
CA GLU A 108 9.46 10.77 -4.67
C GLU A 108 8.72 11.40 -3.49
N TYR A 109 8.43 12.69 -3.58
CA TYR A 109 7.71 13.41 -2.52
C TYR A 109 6.23 13.52 -2.86
N ARG A 110 5.36 13.09 -1.94
CA ARG A 110 3.92 13.28 -2.04
C ARG A 110 3.38 13.96 -0.79
N TRP A 111 2.85 15.17 -0.94
CA TRP A 111 2.19 15.89 0.15
C TRP A 111 0.68 15.71 0.13
N GLN A 112 0.09 15.48 1.31
CA GLN A 112 -1.35 15.44 1.51
C GLN A 112 -1.73 16.26 2.74
N VAL A 113 -2.73 17.13 2.60
CA VAL A 113 -3.24 17.95 3.68
C VAL A 113 -4.66 17.52 4.00
N TYR A 114 -4.95 17.36 5.28
CA TYR A 114 -6.25 16.91 5.77
C TYR A 114 -6.84 17.94 6.73
N ARG A 115 -8.16 18.10 6.66
CA ARG A 115 -8.94 18.85 7.65
C ARG A 115 -9.40 17.88 8.74
N ALA A 116 -8.98 18.14 9.97
CA ALA A 116 -9.35 17.37 11.13
C ALA A 116 -9.42 18.24 12.40
N PRO A 117 -10.25 17.87 13.39
CA PRO A 117 -10.27 18.53 14.69
C PRO A 117 -9.04 18.20 15.56
N SER A 118 -8.33 17.09 15.27
CA SER A 118 -7.08 16.68 15.94
C SER A 118 -6.28 15.74 15.05
N CYS A 119 -4.95 15.81 15.12
CA CYS A 119 -4.03 14.90 14.42
C CYS A 119 -3.98 13.50 15.03
N GLN A 120 -4.53 13.29 16.24
CA GLN A 120 -4.46 12.01 16.96
C GLN A 120 -5.57 11.03 16.55
N ARG A 121 -6.56 11.45 15.75
CA ARG A 121 -7.71 10.61 15.35
C ARG A 121 -7.89 10.57 13.83
N PRO A 122 -7.23 9.63 13.14
CA PRO A 122 -7.21 9.57 11.68
C PRO A 122 -8.57 9.30 11.01
N ALA A 123 -9.51 8.65 11.72
CA ALA A 123 -10.75 8.12 11.13
C ALA A 123 -11.75 9.18 10.61
N ARG A 124 -11.51 10.48 10.80
CA ARG A 124 -12.39 11.57 10.31
C ARG A 124 -11.62 12.67 9.57
N MET A 125 -10.51 12.31 8.93
CA MET A 125 -9.69 13.24 8.16
C MET A 125 -10.28 13.42 6.76
N ALA A 126 -10.79 14.61 6.45
CA ALA A 126 -11.23 14.93 5.09
C ALA A 126 -10.06 15.54 4.31
N PRO A 127 -9.66 14.98 3.16
CA PRO A 127 -8.57 15.55 2.36
C PRO A 127 -8.95 16.96 1.88
N VAL A 128 -7.98 17.87 1.95
CA VAL A 128 -8.12 19.25 1.47
C VAL A 128 -7.57 19.32 0.05
N ALA A 129 -8.39 19.77 -0.90
CA ALA A 129 -7.94 20.03 -2.25
C ALA A 129 -7.00 21.23 -2.27
N LEU A 130 -5.81 21.07 -2.86
CA LEU A 130 -4.79 22.11 -3.01
C LEU A 130 -4.49 22.35 -4.50
N PRO A 131 -5.46 22.84 -5.29
CA PRO A 131 -5.35 22.91 -6.76
C PRO A 131 -4.25 23.86 -7.28
N SER A 132 -3.74 24.75 -6.43
CA SER A 132 -2.73 25.76 -6.77
C SER A 132 -1.36 25.50 -6.14
N VAL A 133 -1.15 24.31 -5.54
CA VAL A 133 0.11 23.93 -4.90
C VAL A 133 0.65 22.70 -5.60
N ASP A 134 1.86 22.80 -6.15
CA ASP A 134 2.58 21.62 -6.61
C ASP A 134 3.06 20.84 -5.38
N VAL A 135 2.52 19.62 -5.25
CA VAL A 135 2.74 18.72 -4.12
C VAL A 135 3.62 17.51 -4.50
N SER A 136 4.06 17.47 -5.76
CA SER A 136 4.93 16.46 -6.35
C SER A 136 6.24 17.15 -6.75
N ARG A 137 7.33 16.85 -6.06
CA ARG A 137 8.66 17.34 -6.45
C ARG A 137 9.63 16.17 -6.56
#